data_AF-A0A8S3BMF3-F1
#
_entry.id   AF-A0A8S3BMF3-F1
#
_cell.length_a   1.000
_cell.length_b   1.000
_cell.length_c   1.000
_cell.angle_alpha   90.00
_cell.angle_beta   90.00
_cell.angle_gamma   90.00
#
_symmetry.space_group_name_H-M   'P 1'
#
loop_
_entity.id
_entity.type
_entity.pdbx_description
1 polymer ?
#
loop_
_entity_poly.entity_id
_entity_poly.type
_entity_poly.pdbx_seq_one_letter_code
_entity_poly.pdbx_strand_id
1 'polypeptide(L)' 'MRWYDSASYGDVIAGGLIRGDHANQLNRPEGLAFDRLGNLFVADS' A
#
# COMPACT_ATOMS: atom_id res chain seq x y z
N MET A 1 -1.82 1.39 5.00
CA MET A 1 -1.06 1.12 6.23
C MET A 1 -1.61 -0.12 6.89
N ARG A 2 -0.75 -0.90 7.55
CA ARG A 2 -1.15 -2.06 8.35
C ARG A 2 -0.96 -1.73 9.83
N TRP A 3 -2.01 -1.92 10.61
CA TRP A 3 -1.99 -1.80 12.06
C TRP A 3 -2.28 -3.16 12.67
N TYR A 4 -1.51 -3.54 13.67
CA TYR A 4 -1.82 -4.69 14.50
C TYR A 4 -2.74 -4.25 15.65
N ASP A 5 -3.50 -5.19 16.19
CA ASP A 5 -4.34 -4.90 17.35
C ASP A 5 -3.48 -4.34 18.50
N SER A 6 -3.99 -3.29 19.16
CA SER A 6 -3.30 -2.49 20.19
C SER A 6 -1.98 -1.80 19.80
N ALA A 7 -1.59 -1.77 18.52
CA ALA A 7 -0.32 -1.16 18.10
C ALA A 7 -0.33 0.38 18.20
N SER A 8 0.80 0.96 18.64
CA SER A 8 1.01 2.41 18.71
C SER A 8 1.67 3.01 17.46
N TYR A 9 2.15 2.16 16.55
CA TYR A 9 2.67 2.53 15.23
C TYR A 9 2.22 1.51 14.17
N GLY A 10 2.17 1.95 12.92
CA GLY A 10 1.76 1.12 11.78
C GLY A 10 2.85 1.00 10.73
N ASP A 11 2.78 -0.07 9.94
CA ASP A 11 3.67 -0.30 8.80
C ASP A 11 3.06 0.35 7.54
N VAL A 12 3.91 1.04 6.78
CA VAL A 12 3.59 1.44 5.41
C VAL A 12 3.85 0.24 4.50
N ILE A 13 2.78 -0.28 3.89
CA ILE A 13 2.82 -1.54 3.11
C ILE A 13 2.80 -1.33 1.59
N ALA A 14 2.45 -0.12 1.13
CA ALA A 14 2.42 0.27 -0.28
C ALA A 14 2.50 1.78 -0.40
N GLY A 15 3.32 2.28 -1.34
CA GLY A 15 3.63 3.70 -1.51
C GLY A 15 4.48 4.27 -0.37
N GLY A 16 5.41 5.18 -0.67
CA GLY A 16 6.26 5.78 0.36
C GLY A 16 7.16 6.90 -0.14
N LEU A 17 7.48 7.82 0.77
CA LEU A 17 8.37 9.01 0.67
C LEU A 17 8.07 10.01 -0.45
N ILE A 18 7.96 9.59 -1.71
CA ILE A 18 7.79 10.44 -2.89
C ILE A 18 6.90 9.74 -3.93
N ARG A 19 6.10 10.55 -4.64
CA ARG A 19 5.32 10.13 -5.81
C ARG A 19 6.24 9.63 -6.94
N GLY A 20 5.94 8.50 -7.57
CA GLY A 20 6.70 8.01 -8.71
C GLY A 20 6.27 6.63 -9.21
N ASP A 21 7.00 6.10 -10.19
CA ASP A 21 6.69 4.90 -10.98
C ASP A 21 7.63 3.71 -10.70
N HIS A 22 8.51 3.83 -9.70
CA HIS A 22 9.34 2.72 -9.22
C HIS A 22 8.51 1.70 -8.42
N ALA A 23 8.99 0.46 -8.34
CA ALA A 23 8.27 -0.67 -7.74
C ALA A 23 7.81 -0.48 -6.28
N ASN A 24 8.39 0.48 -5.55
CA ASN A 24 8.05 0.81 -4.16
C ASN A 24 7.37 2.18 -4.00
N GLN A 25 7.02 2.84 -5.11
CA GLN A 25 6.37 4.15 -5.14
C GLN A 25 4.93 4.02 -5.62
N LEU A 26 4.14 5.07 -5.35
CA LEU A 26 2.82 5.24 -5.93
C LEU A 26 2.70 6.63 -6.54
N ASN A 27 1.98 6.77 -7.65
CA ASN A 27 1.79 8.04 -8.35
C ASN A 27 0.42 8.66 -8.07
N ARG A 28 -0.64 7.99 -8.52
CA ARG A 28 -2.05 8.29 -8.35
C ARG A 28 -2.83 6.98 -8.14
N PRO A 29 -2.76 6.39 -6.93
CA PRO A 29 -3.51 5.18 -6.63
C PRO A 29 -5.01 5.50 -6.56
N GLU A 30 -5.81 4.78 -7.35
CA GLU A 30 -7.26 5.01 -7.50
C GLU A 30 -8.10 3.82 -7.03
N GLY A 31 -7.48 2.65 -6.85
CA GLY A 31 -8.18 1.43 -6.45
C GLY A 31 -7.30 0.47 -5.66
N LEU A 32 -7.92 -0.31 -4.78
CA LEU A 32 -7.27 -1.30 -3.95
C LEU A 32 -8.11 -2.59 -3.93
N ALA A 33 -7.45 -3.74 -4.00
CA ALA A 33 -8.08 -5.05 -3.89
C ALA A 33 -7.16 -6.06 -3.20
N PHE A 34 -7.77 -7.03 -2.53
CA PHE A 34 -7.08 -8.21 -2.02
C PHE A 34 -7.53 -9.45 -2.76
N ASP A 35 -6.61 -10.38 -3.00
CA ASP A 35 -6.98 -11.74 -3.41
C ASP A 35 -7.25 -12.65 -2.20
N ARG A 36 -7.60 -13.91 -2.47
CA ARG A 36 -7.88 -14.91 -1.42
C ARG A 36 -6.64 -15.36 -0.64
N LEU A 37 -5.44 -15.10 -1.15
CA LEU A 37 -4.17 -15.42 -0.49
C LEU A 37 -3.69 -14.24 0.38
N GLY A 38 -4.39 -13.10 0.34
CA GLY A 38 -4.06 -11.90 1.10
C GLY A 38 -3.04 -10.98 0.42
N ASN A 39 -2.76 -11.18 -0.87
CA ASN A 39 -1.92 -10.24 -1.61
C ASN A 39 -2.68 -8.93 -1.84
N LEU A 40 -2.01 -7.80 -1.62
CA LEU A 40 -2.57 -6.46 -1.90
C LEU A 40 -2.20 -6.04 -3.33
N PHE A 41 -3.22 -5.64 -4.09
CA PHE A 41 -3.08 -5.03 -5.40
C PHE A 41 -3.49 -3.56 -5.35
N VAL A 42 -2.72 -2.70 -6.01
CA VAL A 42 -2.98 -1.26 -6.11
C VAL A 42 -3.10 -0.90 -7.59
N ALA A 43 -4.20 -0.26 -7.96
CA ALA A 43 -4.35 0.34 -9.29
C ALA A 43 -3.80 1.76 -9.23
N ASP A 44 -2.73 2.03 -9.97
CA ASP A 44 -1.95 3.27 -9.94
C ASP A 44 -1.74 3.81 -11.36
N SER A 45 -1.99 5.10 -11.58
CA SER A 45 -1.98 5.78 -12.89
C SER A 45 -0.83 6.76 -13.08
#